data_AF-A0A931MP67-F1
#
_entry.id   AF-A0A931MP67-F1
#
_cell.length_a   1.000
_cell.length_b   1.000
_cell.length_c   1.000
_cell.angle_alpha   90.00
_cell.angle_beta   90.00
_cell.angle_gamma   90.00
#
_symmetry.space_group_name_H-M   'P 1'
#
loop_
_entity.id
_entity.type
_entity.pdbx_description
1 polymer ?
#
loop_
_entity_poly.entity_id
_entity_poly.type
_entity_poly.pdbx_seq_one_letter_code
_entity_poly.pdbx_strand_id
1 'polypeptide(L)'
;MHDTAGRGIQAFISEVIQRGGRAERLDHLPRTPVEVLGADGNSRIVRVRTRIDGDWQARRQDALPDTDDTGSQFWVFVDLGSDPAGYFVLPSDEVAAGIAAEVDLWMADVPGRTHTGSHAIPLSSVVHGKDCWDLLGLAAAKDTTLYTDDDAAEAEAERCARNRAKKASAGAVRKSVEPEVVEDLRLRVIADRGGYRVKGRFDPATGTLEITAGPMEGRRFPDPTTAARAVASFISGDTVTCDGGTFWRLDQPESTPLQRYLD
;
A
#
# COMPACT_ATOMS: atom_id res chain seq x y z
N MET A 1 10.01 -4.76 -17.73
CA MET A 1 8.80 -4.37 -16.97
C MET A 1 8.76 -5.27 -15.76
N HIS A 2 9.17 -4.78 -14.58
CA HIS A 2 9.24 -5.58 -13.36
C HIS A 2 7.82 -5.86 -12.83
N ASP A 3 7.58 -7.06 -12.32
CA ASP A 3 6.37 -7.39 -11.56
C ASP A 3 6.36 -6.63 -10.22
N THR A 4 5.23 -6.64 -9.50
CA THR A 4 5.08 -5.89 -8.24
C THR A 4 6.17 -6.24 -7.22
N ALA A 5 6.55 -7.51 -7.13
CA ALA A 5 7.62 -7.96 -6.26
C ALA A 5 8.97 -7.34 -6.67
N GLY A 6 9.32 -7.38 -7.96
CA GLY A 6 10.54 -6.76 -8.48
C GLY A 6 10.60 -5.24 -8.24
N ARG A 7 9.47 -4.53 -8.38
CA ARG A 7 9.38 -3.09 -8.08
C ARG A 7 9.62 -2.81 -6.60
N GLY A 8 9.03 -3.58 -5.69
CA GLY A 8 9.22 -3.36 -4.26
C GLY A 8 10.63 -3.71 -3.79
N ILE A 9 11.26 -4.75 -4.36
CA ILE A 9 12.66 -5.06 -4.08
C ILE A 9 13.58 -3.93 -4.57
N GLN A 10 13.35 -3.40 -5.79
CA GLN A 10 14.14 -2.27 -6.28
C GLN A 10 13.98 -1.04 -5.37
N ALA A 11 12.73 -0.68 -5.03
CA ALA A 11 12.45 0.43 -4.12
C ALA A 11 13.10 0.24 -2.73
N PHE A 12 13.19 -1.00 -2.24
CA PHE A 12 13.90 -1.32 -1.01
C PHE A 12 15.41 -1.13 -1.15
N ILE A 13 16.03 -1.66 -2.21
CA ILE A 13 17.48 -1.52 -2.46
C ILE A 13 17.86 -0.03 -2.55
N SER A 14 17.10 0.78 -3.30
CA SER A 14 17.35 2.22 -3.39
C SER A 14 17.25 2.91 -2.04
N GLU A 15 16.27 2.55 -1.21
CA GLU A 15 16.08 3.13 0.13
C GLU A 15 17.21 2.69 1.10
N VAL A 16 17.71 1.46 1.01
CA VAL A 16 18.89 1.00 1.77
C VAL A 16 20.13 1.83 1.43
N ILE A 17 20.37 2.08 0.15
CA ILE A 17 21.51 2.87 -0.32
C ILE A 17 21.41 4.33 0.16
N GLN A 18 20.22 4.93 0.06
CA GLN A 18 19.97 6.26 0.60
C GLN A 18 20.20 6.33 2.12
N ARG A 19 20.11 5.22 2.84
CA ARG A 19 20.36 5.14 4.28
C ARG A 19 21.79 4.73 4.64
N GLY A 20 22.69 4.76 3.66
CA GLY A 20 24.12 4.51 3.83
C GLY A 20 24.53 3.04 3.84
N GLY A 21 23.60 2.13 3.51
CA GLY A 21 23.88 0.71 3.38
C GLY A 21 24.21 0.29 1.95
N ARG A 22 24.39 -1.02 1.77
CA ARG A 22 24.39 -1.68 0.44
C ARG A 22 23.40 -2.82 0.48
N ALA A 23 22.76 -3.08 -0.66
CA ALA A 23 21.86 -4.21 -0.80
C ALA A 23 22.04 -4.90 -2.14
N GLU A 24 22.00 -6.23 -2.14
CA GLU A 24 22.13 -7.07 -3.33
C GLU A 24 21.10 -8.20 -3.31
N ARG A 25 20.54 -8.54 -4.47
CA ARG A 25 19.62 -9.68 -4.59
C ARG A 25 20.42 -10.98 -4.62
N LEU A 26 20.02 -11.94 -3.80
CA LEU A 26 20.58 -13.28 -3.83
C LEU A 26 19.76 -14.14 -4.80
N ASP A 27 19.93 -13.90 -6.11
CA ASP A 27 19.14 -14.57 -7.17
C ASP A 27 19.35 -16.09 -7.24
N HIS A 28 20.42 -16.58 -6.63
CA HIS A 28 20.72 -18.02 -6.52
C HIS A 28 19.94 -18.71 -5.40
N LEU A 29 19.27 -17.95 -4.52
CA LEU A 29 18.45 -18.50 -3.43
C LEU A 29 16.96 -18.51 -3.78
N PRO A 30 16.21 -19.50 -3.27
CA PRO A 30 14.77 -19.54 -3.42
C PRO A 30 14.13 -18.30 -2.79
N ARG A 31 12.98 -17.84 -3.33
CA ARG A 31 12.23 -16.68 -2.82
C ARG A 31 12.98 -15.34 -2.89
N THR A 32 14.13 -15.32 -3.57
CA THR A 32 14.90 -14.12 -3.97
C THR A 32 15.13 -13.15 -2.80
N PRO A 33 15.78 -13.58 -1.70
CA PRO A 33 16.09 -12.70 -0.58
C PRO A 33 17.12 -11.64 -0.99
N VAL A 34 17.21 -10.60 -0.19
CA VAL A 34 18.16 -9.50 -0.36
C VAL A 34 19.18 -9.56 0.77
N GLU A 35 20.46 -9.52 0.45
CA GLU A 35 21.52 -9.31 1.43
C GLU A 35 21.70 -7.81 1.64
N VAL A 36 21.68 -7.38 2.90
CA VAL A 36 21.85 -5.97 3.31
C VAL A 36 23.10 -5.85 4.15
N LEU A 37 24.08 -5.08 3.66
CA LEU A 37 25.22 -4.62 4.44
C LEU A 37 24.87 -3.29 5.09
N GLY A 38 24.71 -3.29 6.41
CA GLY A 38 24.43 -2.09 7.19
C GLY A 38 25.62 -1.12 7.24
N ALA A 39 25.35 0.11 7.66
CA ALA A 39 26.40 1.10 7.94
C ALA A 39 27.27 0.69 9.14
N ASP A 40 26.77 -0.26 9.95
CA ASP A 40 27.50 -0.92 11.04
C ASP A 40 28.49 -1.99 10.55
N GLY A 41 28.52 -2.30 9.25
CA GLY A 41 29.41 -3.31 8.66
C GLY A 41 28.91 -4.75 8.77
N ASN A 42 27.73 -4.98 9.34
CA ASN A 42 27.15 -6.32 9.46
C ASN A 42 26.24 -6.64 8.28
N SER A 43 26.35 -7.87 7.77
CA SER A 43 25.46 -8.39 6.72
C SER A 43 24.24 -9.08 7.32
N ARG A 44 23.07 -8.83 6.73
CA ARG A 44 21.77 -9.39 7.13
C ARG A 44 21.01 -9.85 5.90
N ILE A 45 20.46 -11.05 5.94
CA ILE A 45 19.61 -11.58 4.86
C ILE A 45 18.17 -11.22 5.18
N VAL A 46 17.47 -10.61 4.22
CA VAL A 46 16.08 -10.17 4.39
C VAL A 46 15.15 -10.70 3.31
N ARG A 47 13.91 -11.04 3.68
CA ARG A 47 12.84 -11.35 2.74
C ARG A 47 12.00 -10.11 2.49
N VAL A 48 11.80 -9.76 1.22
CA VAL A 48 10.99 -8.59 0.85
C VAL A 48 9.60 -9.03 0.42
N ARG A 49 8.57 -8.46 1.05
CA ARG A 49 7.16 -8.63 0.66
C ARG A 49 6.60 -7.29 0.21
N THR A 50 5.97 -7.27 -0.96
CA THR A 50 5.47 -6.03 -1.56
C THR A 50 3.96 -6.08 -1.69
N ARG A 51 3.31 -4.95 -1.45
CA ARG A 51 1.91 -4.71 -1.80
C ARG A 51 1.76 -3.39 -2.56
N ILE A 52 0.65 -3.26 -3.28
CA ILE A 52 0.16 -1.98 -3.82
C ILE A 52 -1.17 -1.64 -3.13
N ASP A 53 -1.99 -2.66 -2.90
CA ASP A 53 -3.24 -2.61 -2.15
C ASP A 53 -3.40 -3.89 -1.31
N GLY A 54 -4.43 -3.92 -0.47
CA GLY A 54 -4.76 -5.08 0.36
C GLY A 54 -3.66 -5.48 1.35
N ASP A 55 -3.61 -6.77 1.67
CA ASP A 55 -2.67 -7.34 2.63
C ASP A 55 -1.47 -7.97 1.93
N TRP A 56 -0.33 -7.95 2.61
CA TRP A 56 0.82 -8.72 2.14
C TRP A 56 0.48 -10.21 2.15
N GLN A 57 1.00 -10.95 1.18
CA GLN A 57 0.73 -12.37 1.05
C GLN A 57 1.94 -13.18 1.51
N ALA A 58 1.72 -14.04 2.48
CA ALA A 58 2.64 -15.07 2.96
C ALA A 58 2.03 -16.47 2.74
N ARG A 59 2.76 -17.50 3.15
CA ARG A 59 2.26 -18.88 3.18
C ARG A 59 1.98 -19.28 4.62
N ARG A 60 0.97 -20.13 4.87
CA ARG A 60 0.76 -20.72 6.20
C ARG A 60 1.99 -21.50 6.70
N GLN A 61 2.82 -22.00 5.78
CA GLN A 61 4.07 -22.67 6.08
C GLN A 61 5.15 -21.72 6.64
N ASP A 62 5.06 -20.41 6.38
CA ASP A 62 5.97 -19.42 6.96
C ASP A 62 5.80 -19.32 8.50
N ALA A 63 4.79 -19.98 9.10
CA ALA A 63 4.68 -20.22 10.55
C ALA A 63 5.77 -21.14 11.12
N LEU A 64 6.48 -21.89 10.27
CA LEU A 64 7.47 -22.89 10.66
C LEU A 64 8.87 -22.38 10.27
N PRO A 65 9.66 -21.83 11.21
CA PRO A 65 10.99 -21.29 10.91
C PRO A 65 11.92 -22.29 10.22
N ASP A 66 11.84 -23.57 10.60
CA ASP A 66 12.66 -24.66 10.02
C ASP A 66 12.39 -24.90 8.53
N THR A 67 11.31 -24.34 7.98
CA THR A 67 10.98 -24.43 6.56
C THR A 67 11.48 -23.23 5.75
N ASP A 68 12.10 -22.24 6.39
CA ASP A 68 12.71 -21.10 5.71
C ASP A 68 14.09 -21.50 5.15
N ASP A 69 14.11 -21.72 3.84
CA ASP A 69 15.29 -22.07 3.05
C ASP A 69 16.17 -20.85 2.70
N THR A 70 15.75 -19.65 3.10
CA THR A 70 16.45 -18.40 2.77
C THR A 70 17.50 -17.99 3.81
N GLY A 71 17.41 -18.50 5.04
CA GLY A 71 18.23 -18.03 6.16
C GLY A 71 17.94 -16.57 6.54
N SER A 72 16.73 -16.08 6.24
CA SER A 72 16.37 -14.68 6.48
C SER A 72 16.31 -14.36 7.97
N GLN A 73 16.98 -13.29 8.36
CA GLN A 73 16.96 -12.78 9.73
C GLN A 73 15.82 -11.77 9.93
N PHE A 74 15.41 -11.10 8.86
CA PHE A 74 14.34 -10.11 8.88
C PHE A 74 13.41 -10.26 7.67
N TRP A 75 12.17 -9.79 7.85
CA TRP A 75 11.26 -9.49 6.76
C TRP A 75 11.11 -7.99 6.61
N VAL A 76 11.06 -7.55 5.36
CA VAL A 76 10.77 -6.17 4.99
C VAL A 76 9.48 -6.14 4.19
N PHE A 77 8.48 -5.46 4.73
CA PHE A 77 7.21 -5.22 4.07
C PHE A 77 7.25 -3.85 3.41
N VAL A 78 7.10 -3.82 2.10
CA VAL A 78 7.10 -2.63 1.26
C VAL A 78 5.68 -2.35 0.82
N ASP A 79 5.20 -1.15 1.12
CA ASP A 79 3.91 -0.63 0.71
C ASP A 79 4.09 0.40 -0.41
N LEU A 80 3.91 -0.03 -1.65
CA LEU A 80 3.96 0.82 -2.84
C LEU A 80 2.65 1.57 -3.10
N GLY A 81 1.58 1.30 -2.34
CA GLY A 81 0.32 2.04 -2.43
C GLY A 81 0.37 3.40 -1.72
N SER A 82 1.34 3.59 -0.84
CA SER A 82 1.58 4.84 -0.12
C SER A 82 2.53 5.76 -0.91
N ASP A 83 2.34 7.09 -0.78
CA ASP A 83 3.27 8.11 -1.30
C ASP A 83 3.71 9.05 -0.16
N PRO A 84 4.98 9.01 0.30
CA PRO A 84 6.03 8.08 -0.14
C PRO A 84 5.75 6.62 0.27
N ALA A 85 6.44 5.67 -0.38
CA ALA A 85 6.32 4.25 -0.07
C ALA A 85 6.59 3.97 1.43
N GLY A 86 5.80 3.06 2.01
CA GLY A 86 5.95 2.64 3.41
C GLY A 86 6.87 1.44 3.55
N TYR A 87 7.70 1.41 4.60
CA TYR A 87 8.61 0.31 4.89
C TYR A 87 8.46 -0.14 6.33
N PHE A 88 8.33 -1.45 6.52
CA PHE A 88 8.19 -2.07 7.85
C PHE A 88 9.19 -3.21 7.96
N VAL A 89 10.07 -3.15 8.96
CA VAL A 89 11.13 -4.13 9.19
C VAL A 89 10.81 -4.89 10.46
N LEU A 90 10.75 -6.23 10.37
CA LEU A 90 10.48 -7.10 11.50
C LEU A 90 11.45 -8.29 11.52
N PRO A 91 11.86 -8.77 12.70
CA PRO A 91 12.57 -10.04 12.84
C PRO A 91 11.79 -11.23 12.24
N SER A 92 12.48 -12.17 11.59
CA SER A 92 11.84 -13.32 10.95
C SER A 92 11.12 -14.24 11.94
N ASP A 93 11.66 -14.41 13.14
CA ASP A 93 11.07 -15.20 14.22
C ASP A 93 9.76 -14.59 14.73
N GLU A 94 9.71 -13.27 14.84
CA GLU A 94 8.50 -12.53 15.20
C GLU A 94 7.39 -12.70 14.16
N VAL A 95 7.74 -12.56 12.87
CA VAL A 95 6.78 -12.77 11.78
C VAL A 95 6.28 -14.22 11.77
N ALA A 96 7.17 -15.20 11.91
CA ALA A 96 6.79 -16.60 11.98
C ALA A 96 5.85 -16.89 13.18
N ALA A 97 6.13 -16.31 14.35
CA ALA A 97 5.29 -16.45 15.53
C ALA A 97 3.89 -15.84 15.34
N GLY A 98 3.80 -14.68 14.69
CA GLY A 98 2.52 -14.06 14.35
C GLY A 98 1.68 -14.93 13.41
N ILE A 99 2.28 -15.48 12.36
CA ILE A 99 1.61 -16.40 11.43
C ILE A 99 1.21 -17.69 12.16
N ALA A 100 2.07 -18.23 13.03
CA ALA A 100 1.78 -19.43 13.80
C ALA A 100 0.55 -19.27 14.69
N ALA A 101 0.43 -18.16 15.42
CA ALA A 101 -0.72 -17.89 16.28
C ALA A 101 -2.04 -17.89 15.50
N GLU A 102 -2.08 -17.27 14.31
CA GLU A 102 -3.27 -17.25 13.48
C GLU A 102 -3.56 -18.61 12.81
N VAL A 103 -2.51 -19.31 12.36
CA VAL A 103 -2.65 -20.63 11.75
C VAL A 103 -3.11 -21.67 12.77
N ASP A 104 -2.65 -21.60 14.02
CA ASP A 104 -3.07 -22.50 15.09
C ASP A 104 -4.57 -22.34 15.42
N LEU A 105 -5.06 -21.09 15.51
CA LEU A 105 -6.49 -20.82 15.66
C LEU A 105 -7.30 -21.35 14.48
N TRP A 106 -6.78 -21.16 13.26
CA TRP A 106 -7.42 -21.71 12.06
C TRP A 106 -7.39 -23.24 12.04
N MET A 107 -6.32 -23.91 12.47
CA MET A 107 -6.28 -25.37 12.51
C MET A 107 -7.19 -25.95 13.59
N ALA A 108 -7.32 -25.28 14.73
CA ALA A 108 -8.18 -25.72 15.83
C ALA A 108 -9.68 -25.71 15.46
N ASP A 109 -10.09 -24.85 14.53
CA ASP A 109 -11.49 -24.71 14.09
C ASP A 109 -12.01 -25.92 13.28
N VAL A 110 -11.18 -26.55 12.45
CA VAL A 110 -11.57 -27.76 11.70
C VAL A 110 -10.47 -28.83 11.71
N PRO A 111 -10.75 -30.03 12.25
CA PRO A 111 -9.82 -31.15 12.20
C PRO A 111 -9.39 -31.52 10.77
N GLY A 112 -8.10 -31.76 10.56
CA GLY A 112 -7.53 -32.17 9.27
C GLY A 112 -6.97 -31.04 8.40
N ARG A 113 -7.02 -29.79 8.88
CA ARG A 113 -6.30 -28.67 8.26
C ARG A 113 -4.77 -28.86 8.33
N THR A 114 -4.05 -28.33 7.35
CA THR A 114 -2.58 -28.38 7.25
C THR A 114 -2.02 -26.97 7.02
N HIS A 115 -0.72 -26.75 7.30
CA HIS A 115 -0.01 -25.48 7.09
C HIS A 115 0.21 -25.12 5.60
N THR A 116 -0.72 -25.47 4.72
CA THR A 116 -0.65 -25.22 3.27
C THR A 116 -1.55 -24.04 2.86
N GLY A 117 -1.18 -23.37 1.77
CA GLY A 117 -1.94 -22.25 1.21
C GLY A 117 -1.48 -20.86 1.69
N SER A 118 -2.20 -19.84 1.24
CA SER A 118 -1.87 -18.43 1.51
C SER A 118 -2.30 -18.00 2.92
N HIS A 119 -1.59 -16.99 3.42
CA HIS A 119 -1.89 -16.31 4.67
C HIS A 119 -1.71 -14.80 4.42
N ALA A 120 -2.75 -14.02 4.74
CA ALA A 120 -2.72 -12.57 4.61
C ALA A 120 -2.06 -11.97 5.85
N ILE A 121 -1.11 -11.06 5.65
CA ILE A 121 -0.47 -10.29 6.72
C ILE A 121 -1.04 -8.87 6.64
N PRO A 122 -1.93 -8.47 7.57
CA PRO A 122 -2.53 -7.16 7.56
C PRO A 122 -1.55 -6.09 8.07
N LEU A 123 -1.81 -4.83 7.71
CA LEU A 123 -1.00 -3.69 8.19
C LEU A 123 -0.89 -3.61 9.72
N SER A 124 -1.96 -3.98 10.43
CA SER A 124 -1.96 -4.00 11.90
C SER A 124 -0.90 -4.91 12.49
N SER A 125 -0.52 -5.99 11.78
CA SER A 125 0.48 -6.97 12.26
C SER A 125 1.92 -6.51 12.04
N VAL A 126 2.15 -5.45 11.25
CA VAL A 126 3.51 -4.97 10.91
C VAL A 126 3.74 -3.50 11.26
N VAL A 127 2.71 -2.77 11.69
CA VAL A 127 2.75 -1.32 11.89
C VAL A 127 3.83 -0.87 12.88
N HIS A 128 4.16 -1.69 13.88
CA HIS A 128 5.20 -1.40 14.86
C HIS A 128 6.62 -1.57 14.32
N GLY A 129 6.80 -2.26 13.19
CA GLY A 129 8.06 -2.33 12.46
C GLY A 129 8.31 -1.13 11.55
N LYS A 130 7.41 -0.14 11.52
CA LYS A 130 7.49 1.00 10.61
C LYS A 130 8.78 1.79 10.84
N ASP A 131 9.55 1.96 9.77
CA ASP A 131 10.81 2.71 9.76
C ASP A 131 11.86 2.22 10.78
N CYS A 132 11.78 0.95 11.24
CA CYS A 132 12.78 0.29 12.10
C CYS A 132 14.03 -0.12 11.32
N TRP A 133 14.65 0.85 10.65
CA TRP A 133 15.84 0.68 9.81
C TRP A 133 17.10 0.35 10.60
N ASP A 134 17.12 0.71 11.89
CA ASP A 134 18.18 0.40 12.84
C ASP A 134 18.39 -1.11 13.02
N LEU A 135 17.33 -1.92 12.88
CA LEU A 135 17.43 -3.39 12.88
C LEU A 135 18.34 -3.91 11.77
N LEU A 136 18.41 -3.18 10.65
CA LEU A 136 19.28 -3.48 9.52
C LEU A 136 20.65 -2.79 9.61
N GLY A 137 20.93 -2.08 10.70
CA GLY A 137 22.15 -1.27 10.84
C GLY A 137 22.17 -0.05 9.91
N LEU A 138 21.00 0.46 9.51
CA LEU A 138 20.86 1.57 8.57
C LEU A 138 20.46 2.87 9.27
N ALA A 139 20.77 4.01 8.65
CA ALA A 139 20.43 5.31 9.19
C ALA A 139 18.91 5.58 9.15
N ALA A 140 18.39 6.20 10.20
CA ALA A 140 16.99 6.64 10.27
C ALA A 140 16.69 7.79 9.30
N ALA A 141 17.68 8.65 9.03
CA ALA A 141 17.61 9.67 8.01
C ALA A 141 18.18 9.14 6.70
N LYS A 142 17.53 9.48 5.58
CA LYS A 142 18.02 9.13 4.25
C LYS A 142 18.73 10.32 3.59
N ASP A 143 19.85 10.03 2.97
CA ASP A 143 20.59 10.93 2.10
C ASP A 143 20.16 10.68 0.65
N THR A 144 19.34 11.60 0.13
CA THR A 144 18.83 11.54 -1.24
C THR A 144 19.88 11.89 -2.29
N THR A 145 21.16 12.00 -1.94
CA THR A 145 22.25 12.14 -2.92
C THR A 145 22.86 10.79 -3.28
N LEU A 146 22.54 9.73 -2.54
CA LEU A 146 23.02 8.37 -2.76
C LEU A 146 22.01 7.58 -3.63
N TYR A 147 22.45 7.12 -4.80
CA TYR A 147 21.65 6.30 -5.73
C TYR A 147 22.52 5.21 -6.37
N THR A 148 21.89 4.16 -6.92
CA THR A 148 22.54 3.28 -7.90
C THR A 148 22.68 4.01 -9.25
N ASP A 149 23.62 3.60 -10.11
CA ASP A 149 23.75 4.19 -11.46
C ASP A 149 22.48 4.00 -12.32
N ASP A 150 21.74 2.90 -12.12
CA ASP A 150 20.45 2.64 -12.77
C ASP A 150 19.32 3.51 -12.19
N ASP A 151 19.27 3.71 -10.87
CA ASP A 151 18.29 4.60 -10.23
C ASP A 151 18.62 6.08 -10.47
N ALA A 152 19.88 6.46 -10.70
CA ALA A 152 20.23 7.81 -11.10
C ALA A 152 19.64 8.13 -12.49
N ALA A 153 19.65 7.17 -13.42
CA ALA A 153 19.01 7.33 -14.73
C ALA A 153 17.48 7.36 -14.62
N GLU A 154 16.86 6.51 -13.80
CA GLU A 154 15.40 6.50 -13.59
C GLU A 154 14.92 7.73 -12.80
N ALA A 155 15.64 8.15 -11.76
CA ALA A 155 15.36 9.37 -10.99
C ALA A 155 15.59 10.63 -11.83
N GLU A 156 16.63 10.68 -12.67
CA GLU A 156 16.85 11.80 -13.60
C GLU A 156 15.79 11.79 -14.71
N ALA A 157 15.33 10.61 -15.16
CA ALA A 157 14.21 10.47 -16.09
C ALA A 157 12.88 10.92 -15.47
N GLU A 158 12.58 10.54 -14.23
CA GLU A 158 11.40 11.00 -13.49
C GLU A 158 11.47 12.49 -13.16
N ARG A 159 12.64 13.01 -12.83
CA ARG A 159 12.89 14.44 -12.60
C ARG A 159 12.76 15.20 -13.91
N CYS A 160 13.29 14.68 -15.02
CA CYS A 160 13.08 15.21 -16.37
C CYS A 160 11.62 15.12 -16.79
N ALA A 161 10.90 14.05 -16.46
CA ALA A 161 9.48 13.88 -16.75
C ALA A 161 8.64 14.87 -15.95
N ARG A 162 8.89 15.04 -14.65
CA ARG A 162 8.27 16.07 -13.81
C ARG A 162 8.58 17.47 -14.32
N ASN A 163 9.84 17.77 -14.65
CA ASN A 163 10.23 19.07 -15.18
C ASN A 163 9.64 19.32 -16.57
N ARG A 164 9.53 18.30 -17.43
CA ARG A 164 8.83 18.38 -18.73
C ARG A 164 7.33 18.56 -18.55
N ALA A 165 6.70 17.87 -17.60
CA ALA A 165 5.28 18.06 -17.28
C ALA A 165 5.03 19.48 -16.74
N LYS A 166 5.94 20.01 -15.90
CA LYS A 166 5.90 21.37 -15.36
C LYS A 166 6.18 22.43 -16.43
N LYS A 167 7.05 22.13 -17.41
CA LYS A 167 7.37 23.01 -18.55
C LYS A 167 6.31 22.93 -19.66
N ALA A 168 5.66 21.78 -19.84
CA ALA A 168 4.53 21.58 -20.75
C ALA A 168 3.28 22.28 -20.21
N SER A 169 3.02 22.21 -18.89
CA SER A 169 1.97 23.01 -18.24
C SER A 169 2.28 24.51 -18.25
N ALA A 170 3.54 24.93 -18.02
CA ALA A 170 3.94 26.33 -18.16
C ALA A 170 3.94 26.84 -19.61
N GLY A 171 4.17 25.96 -20.59
CA GLY A 171 4.12 26.27 -22.03
C GLY A 171 2.69 26.28 -22.59
N ALA A 172 1.81 25.41 -22.08
CA ALA A 172 0.39 25.35 -22.41
C ALA A 172 -0.38 26.59 -21.89
N VAL A 173 0.07 27.22 -20.81
CA VAL A 173 -0.49 28.49 -20.32
C VAL A 173 -0.21 29.68 -21.25
N ARG A 174 0.76 29.58 -22.19
CA ARG A 174 1.12 30.69 -23.11
C ARG A 174 0.69 30.52 -24.56
N LYS A 175 0.07 29.39 -24.93
CA LYS A 175 -0.46 29.19 -26.28
C LYS A 175 -1.88 28.66 -26.18
N SER A 176 -2.81 29.60 -26.09
CA SER A 176 -4.24 29.36 -26.13
C SER A 176 -4.61 28.56 -27.38
N VAL A 177 -5.14 27.37 -27.16
CA VAL A 177 -6.27 26.82 -27.91
C VAL A 177 -7.22 26.31 -26.85
N GLU A 178 -8.46 26.79 -26.88
CA GLU A 178 -9.54 26.40 -25.95
C GLU A 178 -9.58 24.87 -25.81
N PRO A 179 -9.49 24.32 -24.59
CA PRO A 179 -9.85 22.93 -24.37
C PRO A 179 -11.38 22.86 -24.29
N GLU A 180 -11.99 22.02 -25.12
CA GLU A 180 -13.24 21.39 -24.75
C GLU A 180 -13.02 20.69 -23.41
N VAL A 181 -13.51 21.33 -22.35
CA VAL A 181 -13.56 20.75 -21.02
C VAL A 181 -14.59 19.63 -21.12
N VAL A 182 -14.14 18.39 -21.28
CA VAL A 182 -14.96 17.26 -20.86
C VAL A 182 -14.91 17.31 -19.34
N GLU A 183 -15.82 18.10 -18.76
CA GLU A 183 -16.05 18.12 -17.33
C GLU A 183 -16.37 16.68 -16.92
N ASP A 184 -15.49 16.06 -16.13
CA ASP A 184 -15.87 14.87 -15.37
C ASP A 184 -16.89 15.35 -14.34
N LEU A 185 -18.16 15.38 -14.74
CA LEU A 185 -19.30 15.89 -13.96
C LEU A 185 -19.55 15.07 -12.69
N ARG A 186 -18.74 14.03 -12.42
CA ARG A 186 -18.83 13.18 -11.24
C ARG A 186 -18.27 13.89 -10.02
N LEU A 187 -19.11 14.01 -9.00
CA LEU A 187 -18.80 14.66 -7.74
C LEU A 187 -17.92 13.73 -6.89
N ARG A 188 -16.77 14.26 -6.42
CA ARG A 188 -15.93 13.55 -5.45
C ARG A 188 -16.54 13.65 -4.07
N VAL A 189 -16.68 12.51 -3.39
CA VAL A 189 -17.31 12.44 -2.07
C VAL A 189 -16.43 11.71 -1.06
N ILE A 190 -16.57 12.07 0.22
CA ILE A 190 -15.90 11.47 1.37
C ILE A 190 -16.90 11.17 2.48
N ALA A 191 -16.59 10.17 3.31
CA ALA A 191 -17.29 9.88 4.55
C ALA A 191 -16.30 9.39 5.61
N ASP A 192 -16.42 9.91 6.84
CA ASP A 192 -15.62 9.50 7.99
C ASP A 192 -16.48 8.66 8.95
N ARG A 193 -16.14 7.39 9.15
CA ARG A 193 -16.92 6.50 10.02
C ARG A 193 -16.08 5.39 10.64
N GLY A 194 -16.23 5.19 11.94
CA GLY A 194 -15.55 4.10 12.67
C GLY A 194 -14.03 4.14 12.57
N GLY A 195 -13.43 5.33 12.41
CA GLY A 195 -11.99 5.51 12.21
C GLY A 195 -11.53 5.39 10.75
N TYR A 196 -12.43 5.04 9.81
CA TYR A 196 -12.13 4.96 8.38
C TYR A 196 -12.56 6.23 7.66
N ARG A 197 -11.72 6.70 6.72
CA ARG A 197 -12.09 7.69 5.71
C ARG A 197 -12.32 6.99 4.38
N VAL A 198 -13.56 7.00 3.92
CA VAL A 198 -14.01 6.38 2.67
C VAL A 198 -14.13 7.48 1.62
N LYS A 199 -13.59 7.25 0.42
CA LYS A 199 -13.71 8.17 -0.72
C LYS A 199 -14.48 7.51 -1.85
N GLY A 200 -15.25 8.30 -2.58
CA GLY A 200 -15.99 7.83 -3.74
C GLY A 200 -16.18 8.89 -4.82
N ARG A 201 -16.72 8.44 -5.94
CA ARG A 201 -17.17 9.28 -7.05
C ARG A 201 -18.66 9.03 -7.27
N PHE A 202 -19.44 10.08 -7.16
CA PHE A 202 -20.87 10.09 -7.43
C PHE A 202 -21.12 10.64 -8.83
N ASP A 203 -21.85 9.92 -9.65
CA ASP A 203 -22.27 10.35 -10.98
C ASP A 203 -23.71 10.90 -10.91
N PRO A 204 -23.91 12.23 -10.99
CA PRO A 204 -25.24 12.82 -10.88
C PRO A 204 -26.14 12.47 -12.07
N ALA A 205 -25.59 12.09 -13.22
CA ALA A 205 -26.38 11.72 -14.39
C ALA A 205 -26.99 10.31 -14.26
N THR A 206 -26.32 9.41 -13.54
CA THR A 206 -26.76 8.01 -13.38
C THR A 206 -27.18 7.65 -11.96
N GLY A 207 -26.94 8.53 -10.99
CA GLY A 207 -27.10 8.26 -9.56
C GLY A 207 -26.05 7.30 -8.97
N THR A 208 -25.15 6.75 -9.79
CA THR A 208 -24.23 5.69 -9.39
C THR A 208 -23.13 6.25 -8.48
N LEU A 209 -22.78 5.52 -7.42
CA LEU A 209 -21.64 5.83 -6.55
C LEU A 209 -20.60 4.71 -6.59
N GLU A 210 -19.37 5.08 -6.97
CA GLU A 210 -18.20 4.19 -6.95
C GLU A 210 -17.31 4.51 -5.76
N ILE A 211 -16.92 3.50 -4.98
CA ILE A 211 -15.94 3.67 -3.91
C ILE A 211 -14.54 3.62 -4.52
N THR A 212 -13.79 4.72 -4.36
CA THR A 212 -12.46 4.87 -4.94
C THR A 212 -11.33 4.76 -3.91
N ALA A 213 -11.65 4.75 -2.60
CA ALA A 213 -10.69 4.45 -1.54
C ALA A 213 -11.41 4.04 -0.24
N GLY A 214 -10.85 3.07 0.47
CA GLY A 214 -11.32 2.61 1.79
C GLY A 214 -12.20 1.35 1.71
N PRO A 215 -12.91 0.99 2.79
CA PRO A 215 -13.82 -0.15 2.80
C PRO A 215 -14.72 -0.22 1.56
N MET A 216 -14.71 -1.37 0.88
CA MET A 216 -15.46 -1.64 -0.35
C MET A 216 -14.93 -0.95 -1.63
N GLU A 217 -13.65 -0.58 -1.67
CA GLU A 217 -12.98 0.00 -2.85
C GLU A 217 -13.19 -0.81 -4.14
N GLY A 218 -13.36 -0.09 -5.25
CA GLY A 218 -13.65 -0.62 -6.58
C GLY A 218 -15.10 -1.04 -6.79
N ARG A 219 -15.93 -1.08 -5.73
CA ARG A 219 -17.35 -1.42 -5.86
C ARG A 219 -18.17 -0.22 -6.33
N ARG A 220 -19.08 -0.52 -7.24
CA ARG A 220 -20.10 0.41 -7.74
C ARG A 220 -21.45 0.06 -7.13
N PHE A 221 -22.17 1.10 -6.73
CA PHE A 221 -23.50 1.01 -6.16
C PHE A 221 -24.46 1.84 -6.98
N PRO A 222 -25.72 1.39 -7.12
CA PRO A 222 -26.72 2.06 -7.95
C PRO A 222 -27.11 3.45 -7.42
N ASP A 223 -26.92 3.70 -6.12
CA ASP A 223 -27.23 4.96 -5.47
C ASP A 223 -26.38 5.20 -4.19
N PRO A 224 -26.24 6.46 -3.73
CA PRO A 224 -25.42 6.79 -2.56
C PRO A 224 -25.92 6.19 -1.25
N THR A 225 -27.22 5.93 -1.12
CA THR A 225 -27.82 5.34 0.09
C THR A 225 -27.48 3.86 0.18
N THR A 226 -27.57 3.13 -0.92
CA THR A 226 -27.12 1.73 -1.02
C THR A 226 -25.62 1.63 -0.72
N ALA A 227 -24.80 2.54 -1.24
CA ALA A 227 -23.38 2.61 -0.90
C ALA A 227 -23.14 2.88 0.59
N ALA A 228 -23.83 3.86 1.17
CA ALA A 228 -23.70 4.24 2.58
C ALA A 228 -24.08 3.09 3.53
N ARG A 229 -25.18 2.38 3.24
CA ARG A 229 -25.63 1.21 4.02
C ARG A 229 -24.62 0.08 3.94
N ALA A 230 -24.10 -0.19 2.75
CA ALA A 230 -23.12 -1.24 2.53
C ALA A 230 -21.81 -0.95 3.30
N VAL A 231 -21.30 0.28 3.19
CA VAL A 231 -20.09 0.72 3.91
C VAL A 231 -20.31 0.73 5.42
N ALA A 232 -21.44 1.28 5.89
CA ALA A 232 -21.73 1.34 7.32
C ALA A 232 -21.85 -0.07 7.92
N SER A 233 -22.55 -0.97 7.24
CA SER A 233 -22.75 -2.35 7.72
C SER A 233 -21.44 -3.14 7.73
N PHE A 234 -20.60 -2.93 6.71
CA PHE A 234 -19.26 -3.53 6.65
C PHE A 234 -18.38 -3.08 7.83
N ILE A 235 -18.38 -1.79 8.15
CA ILE A 235 -17.55 -1.23 9.23
C ILE A 235 -18.05 -1.67 10.62
N SER A 236 -19.37 -1.77 10.83
CA SER A 236 -19.93 -2.15 12.13
C SER A 236 -20.06 -3.65 12.37
N GLY A 237 -20.05 -4.48 11.33
CA GLY A 237 -20.38 -5.90 11.42
C GLY A 237 -21.89 -6.21 11.50
N ASP A 238 -22.72 -5.22 11.83
CA ASP A 238 -24.18 -5.32 11.87
C ASP A 238 -24.87 -4.65 10.67
N THR A 239 -26.15 -4.96 10.43
CA THR A 239 -26.95 -4.25 9.41
C THR A 239 -27.30 -2.84 9.89
N VAL A 240 -26.81 -1.82 9.20
CA VAL A 240 -27.03 -0.42 9.56
C VAL A 240 -27.89 0.30 8.52
N THR A 241 -28.88 1.04 8.99
CA THR A 241 -29.68 1.95 8.15
C THR A 241 -29.05 3.33 8.16
N CYS A 242 -28.69 3.85 6.99
CA CYS A 242 -28.09 5.17 6.81
C CYS A 242 -28.67 5.82 5.55
N ASP A 243 -28.79 7.13 5.59
CA ASP A 243 -29.16 7.95 4.45
C ASP A 243 -27.90 8.41 3.70
N GLY A 244 -27.86 8.23 2.38
CA GLY A 244 -26.69 8.54 1.56
C GLY A 244 -26.38 10.03 1.45
N GLY A 245 -27.41 10.89 1.43
CA GLY A 245 -27.21 12.32 1.26
C GLY A 245 -26.57 13.00 2.48
N THR A 246 -26.80 12.47 3.67
CA THR A 246 -26.16 12.92 4.92
C THR A 246 -24.86 12.18 5.25
N PHE A 247 -24.71 10.94 4.78
CA PHE A 247 -23.51 10.13 4.98
C PHE A 247 -22.31 10.63 4.16
N TRP A 248 -22.54 10.99 2.89
CA TRP A 248 -21.50 11.44 1.97
C TRP A 248 -21.37 12.97 1.97
N ARG A 249 -20.14 13.47 1.93
CA ARG A 249 -19.81 14.90 1.83
C ARG A 249 -18.94 15.15 0.61
N LEU A 250 -19.02 16.31 -0.02
CA LEU A 250 -18.14 16.66 -1.13
C LEU A 250 -16.68 16.80 -0.66
N ASP A 251 -15.75 16.26 -1.45
CA ASP A 251 -14.30 16.39 -1.26
C ASP A 251 -13.82 17.77 -1.74
N GLN A 252 -14.34 18.81 -1.09
CA GLN A 252 -14.09 20.22 -1.37
C GLN A 252 -13.82 20.97 -0.06
N PRO A 253 -13.15 22.14 -0.10
CA PRO A 253 -12.76 22.89 1.10
C PRO A 253 -13.93 23.20 2.06
N GLU A 254 -15.16 23.29 1.54
CA GLU A 254 -16.35 23.65 2.32
C GLU A 254 -17.16 22.44 2.84
N SER A 255 -16.70 21.19 2.59
CA SER A 255 -17.28 19.93 3.13
C SER A 255 -18.82 19.89 3.23
N THR A 256 -19.49 20.18 2.12
CA THR A 256 -20.96 20.21 2.01
C THR A 256 -21.54 18.80 1.92
N PRO A 257 -22.67 18.49 2.60
CA PRO A 257 -23.38 17.22 2.43
C PRO A 257 -23.84 16.99 0.98
N LEU A 258 -23.78 15.73 0.52
CA LEU A 258 -24.21 15.34 -0.82
C LEU A 258 -25.71 15.59 -1.06
N GLN A 259 -26.53 15.62 -0.01
CA GLN A 259 -27.98 15.88 -0.05
C GLN A 259 -28.37 17.06 -0.94
N ARG A 260 -27.54 18.11 -1.03
CA ARG A 260 -27.81 19.31 -1.83
C ARG A 260 -27.74 19.11 -3.35
N TYR A 261 -27.38 17.90 -3.78
CA TYR A 261 -27.20 17.52 -5.18
C TYR A 261 -28.06 16.30 -5.55
N LEU A 262 -29.03 15.94 -4.71
CA LEU A 262 -29.94 14.79 -4.88
C LEU A 262 -31.40 15.21 -5.10
N ASP A 263 -31.66 16.46 -5.50
CA ASP A 263 -33.01 16.96 -5.83
C ASP A 263 -33.57 16.37 -7.14
#